data_AF-A0A494TK35-F1
#
_entry.id   AF-A0A494TK35-F1
#
_cell.length_a   1.000
_cell.length_b   1.000
_cell.length_c   1.000
_cell.angle_alpha   90.00
_cell.angle_beta   90.00
_cell.angle_gamma   90.00
#
_symmetry.space_group_name_H-M   'P 1'
#
loop_
_entity.id
_entity.type
_entity.pdbx_description
1 polymer ?
#
loop_
_entity_poly.entity_id
_entity_poly.type
_entity_poly.pdbx_seq_one_letter_code
_entity_poly.pdbx_strand_id
1 'polypeptide(L)' 'MFLISPHDTNVVDPLPKSLRADTAGVLIIQGVDSGAPVTLNVAAGERIDVRAKLVKTGTTATIHGFA' A
#
# COMPACT_ATOMS: atom_id res chain seq x y z
N MET A 1 -9.14 -6.17 8.35
CA MET A 1 -8.68 -5.73 7.01
C MET A 1 -9.47 -4.49 6.65
N PHE A 2 -8.84 -3.47 6.08
CA PHE A 2 -9.51 -2.20 5.73
C PHE A 2 -9.03 -1.70 4.37
N LEU A 3 -9.90 -1.00 3.65
CA LEU A 3 -9.58 -0.43 2.35
C LEU A 3 -8.65 0.78 2.51
N ILE A 4 -7.57 0.81 1.75
CA ILE A 4 -6.65 1.94 1.70
C ILE A 4 -6.96 2.74 0.45
N SER A 5 -7.36 4.01 0.62
CA SER A 5 -7.41 4.95 -0.49
C SER A 5 -6.01 5.54 -0.74
N PRO A 6 -5.48 5.49 -1.97
CA PRO A 6 -4.22 6.13 -2.28
C PRO A 6 -4.26 7.64 -2.08
N HIS A 7 -3.17 8.20 -1.59
CA HIS A 7 -2.97 9.61 -1.34
C HIS A 7 -1.46 9.93 -1.29
N ASP A 8 -1.05 11.20 -1.39
CA ASP A 8 0.39 11.52 -1.46
C ASP A 8 1.03 12.03 -0.14
N THR A 9 0.24 12.54 0.80
CA THR A 9 0.67 13.25 2.03
C THR A 9 0.15 12.69 3.38
N ASN A 10 -1.15 12.50 3.58
CA ASN A 10 -1.85 11.86 4.74
C ASN A 10 -1.42 10.42 5.11
N VAL A 11 -0.84 10.21 6.28
CA VAL A 11 -0.49 8.85 6.74
C VAL A 11 -1.71 7.90 6.72
N VAL A 12 -1.49 6.65 6.27
CA VAL A 12 -2.50 5.58 6.34
C VAL A 12 -2.83 5.28 7.80
N ASP A 13 -4.11 5.36 8.15
CA ASP A 13 -4.63 5.14 9.51
C ASP A 13 -5.82 4.17 9.46
N PRO A 14 -5.80 3.05 10.22
CA PRO A 14 -4.69 2.58 11.06
C PRO A 14 -3.46 2.20 10.22
N LEU A 15 -2.28 2.34 10.79
CA LEU A 15 -1.05 1.93 10.13
C LEU A 15 -1.01 0.39 9.97
N PRO A 16 -0.97 -0.15 8.74
CA PRO A 16 -1.06 -1.59 8.52
C PRO A 16 0.23 -2.33 8.91
N LYS A 17 0.09 -3.58 9.37
CA LYS A 17 1.20 -4.53 9.57
C LYS A 17 1.67 -5.15 8.25
N SER A 18 0.74 -5.38 7.33
CA SER A 18 0.99 -5.87 5.98
C SER A 18 -0.14 -5.42 5.05
N LEU A 19 0.07 -5.57 3.74
CA LEU A 19 -0.89 -5.22 2.70
C LEU A 19 -1.35 -6.47 1.94
N ARG A 20 -2.52 -6.38 1.32
CA ARG A 20 -3.01 -7.31 0.30
C ARG A 20 -3.44 -6.54 -0.93
N ALA A 21 -3.01 -6.98 -2.10
CA ALA A 21 -3.54 -6.52 -3.37
C ALA A 21 -4.74 -7.39 -3.75
N ASP A 22 -5.94 -6.81 -3.85
CA ASP A 22 -7.14 -7.53 -4.30
C ASP A 22 -7.24 -7.57 -5.83
N THR A 23 -6.59 -6.63 -6.52
CA THR A 23 -6.44 -6.62 -7.98
C THR A 23 -4.97 -6.57 -8.36
N ALA A 24 -4.63 -7.12 -9.53
CA ALA A 24 -3.30 -6.97 -10.10
C ALA A 24 -3.10 -5.54 -10.61
N GLY A 25 -1.86 -5.05 -10.58
CA GLY A 25 -1.54 -3.71 -11.07
C GLY A 25 -0.28 -3.15 -10.47
N VAL A 26 -0.22 -1.82 -10.40
CA VAL A 26 0.91 -1.07 -9.84
C VAL A 26 0.56 -0.64 -8.42
N LEU A 27 1.48 -0.87 -7.50
CA LEU A 27 1.44 -0.43 -6.12
C LEU A 27 2.61 0.51 -5.85
N ILE A 28 2.32 1.74 -5.42
CA ILE A 28 3.35 2.71 -5.05
C ILE A 28 3.26 2.98 -3.54
N ILE A 29 4.28 2.60 -2.78
CA ILE A 29 4.26 2.69 -1.32
C ILE A 29 5.50 3.39 -0.77
N GLN A 30 5.33 4.04 0.37
CA GLN A 30 6.44 4.51 1.20
C GLN A 30 6.32 3.86 2.58
N GLY A 31 7.36 3.11 2.96
CA GLY A 31 7.45 2.48 4.29
C GLY A 31 7.57 3.51 5.41
N VAL A 32 7.30 3.08 6.64
CA VAL A 32 7.39 3.91 7.86
C VAL A 32 8.76 4.59 8.00
N ASP A 33 9.83 3.82 7.76
CA ASP A 33 11.22 4.26 7.94
C ASP A 33 11.90 4.68 6.62
N SER A 34 11.12 4.82 5.54
CA SER A 34 11.64 5.25 4.23
C SER A 34 11.38 6.73 3.97
N GLY A 35 12.39 7.43 3.46
CA GLY A 35 12.25 8.79 2.93
C GLY A 35 11.71 8.85 1.50
N ALA A 36 11.70 7.73 0.77
CA ALA A 36 11.31 7.66 -0.65
C ALA A 36 10.27 6.56 -0.92
N PRO A 37 9.35 6.76 -1.89
CA PRO A 37 8.44 5.72 -2.32
C PRO A 37 9.13 4.69 -3.23
N VAL A 38 8.54 3.50 -3.30
CA VAL A 38 8.93 2.40 -4.20
C VAL A 38 7.70 1.94 -4.98
N THR A 39 7.91 1.59 -6.25
CA THR A 39 6.88 1.05 -7.13
C THR A 39 7.04 -0.45 -7.28
N LEU A 40 5.95 -1.19 -7.13
CA LEU A 40 5.86 -2.64 -7.21
C LEU A 40 4.77 -3.02 -8.22
N ASN A 41 5.03 -4.05 -9.02
CA ASN A 41 3.95 -4.72 -9.76
C ASN A 41 3.43 -5.84 -8.86
N VAL A 42 2.13 -5.85 -8.60
CA VAL A 42 1.49 -6.82 -7.71
C VAL A 42 0.49 -7.67 -8.48
N ALA A 43 0.36 -8.93 -8.09
CA ALA A 43 -0.67 -9.84 -8.55
C ALA A 43 -1.93 -9.78 -7.66
N ALA A 44 -3.07 -10.18 -8.22
CA ALA A 44 -4.29 -10.31 -7.43
C ALA A 44 -4.15 -11.39 -6.36
N GLY A 45 -4.50 -11.05 -5.12
CA GLY A 45 -4.35 -11.90 -3.94
C GLY A 45 -2.97 -11.88 -3.30
N GLU A 46 -2.00 -11.17 -3.89
CA GLU A 46 -0.64 -11.06 -3.35
C GLU A 46 -0.63 -10.34 -2.00
N ARG A 47 0.17 -10.87 -1.07
CA ARG A 47 0.42 -10.27 0.23
C ARG A 47 1.80 -9.62 0.23
N ILE A 48 1.84 -8.37 0.69
CA ILE A 48 3.06 -7.59 0.78
C ILE A 48 3.33 -7.33 2.26
N ASP A 49 4.35 -7.99 2.81
CA ASP A 49 4.72 -7.89 4.23
C ASP A 49 5.57 -6.64 4.51
N VAL A 50 5.00 -5.47 4.21
CA VAL A 50 5.58 -4.16 4.45
C VAL A 50 4.60 -3.30 5.24
N ARG A 51 5.13 -2.58 6.24
CA ARG A 51 4.41 -1.51 6.93
C ARG A 51 4.47 -0.23 6.09
N ALA A 52 3.47 -0.04 5.24
CA ALA A 52 3.37 1.17 4.41
C ALA A 52 2.77 2.33 5.21
N LYS A 53 3.49 3.45 5.29
CA LYS A 53 3.00 4.71 5.87
C LYS A 53 2.18 5.51 4.88
N LEU A 54 2.53 5.46 3.60
CA LEU A 54 1.81 6.12 2.51
C LEU A 54 1.60 5.12 1.36
N VAL A 55 0.44 5.18 0.72
CA VAL A 55 0.15 4.53 -0.57
C VAL A 55 -0.11 5.64 -1.56
N LYS A 56 0.82 5.88 -2.50
CA LYS A 56 0.82 7.07 -3.36
C LYS A 56 -0.25 7.00 -4.44
N THR A 57 -0.69 8.18 -4.89
CA THR A 57 -1.51 8.29 -6.11
C THR A 57 -0.73 7.72 -7.30
N GLY A 58 -1.45 7.17 -8.28
CA GLY A 58 -0.86 6.35 -9.35
C GLY A 58 -0.77 4.86 -9.03
N THR A 59 -1.05 4.46 -7.77
CA THR A 59 -1.39 3.06 -7.45
C THR A 59 -2.67 2.67 -8.18
N THR A 60 -2.62 1.64 -9.01
CA THR A 60 -3.77 1.13 -9.79
C THR A 60 -4.36 -0.14 -9.20
N ALA A 61 -3.61 -0.87 -8.37
CA ALA A 61 -4.13 -2.01 -7.63
C ALA A 61 -5.02 -1.57 -6.47
N THR A 62 -6.09 -2.31 -6.20
CA THR A 62 -6.92 -2.14 -5.00
C THR A 62 -6.20 -2.77 -3.82
N ILE A 63 -5.90 -1.97 -2.80
CA ILE A 63 -5.08 -2.41 -1.66
C ILE A 63 -5.87 -2.37 -0.36
N HIS A 64 -5.77 -3.46 0.38
CA HIS A 64 -6.27 -3.56 1.73
C HIS A 64 -5.13 -3.69 2.75
N GLY A 65 -5.25 -2.99 3.87
CA GLY A 65 -4.35 -3.08 5.01
C GLY A 65 -4.81 -4.13 6.03
N PHE A 66 -3.85 -4.88 6.57
CA PHE A 66 -4.07 -5.70 7.78
C PHE A 66 -3.63 -4.92 9.02
N ALA A 67 -4.60 -4.49 9.83
CA ALA A 67 -4.37 -3.87 11.14
C ALA A 67 -3.89 -4.88 12.18
#